data_AF-A0A534K380-F1
#
_entry.id   AF-A0A534K380-F1
#
_cell.length_a   1.000
_cell.length_b   1.000
_cell.length_c   1.000
_cell.angle_alpha   90.00
_cell.angle_beta   90.00
_cell.angle_gamma   90.00
#
_symmetry.space_group_name_H-M   'P 1'
#
loop_
_entity.id
_entity.type
_entity.pdbx_description
1 polymer ?
#
loop_
_entity_poly.entity_id
_entity_poly.type
_entity_poly.pdbx_seq_one_letter_code
_entity_poly.pdbx_strand_id
1 'polypeptide(L)' 'MADIQRVPSGIPGLDDLIEGGFWPKSTVVILGSSGTGKSTFAIQFLMEGIEQGEQALYVT' A
#
# COMPACT_ATOMS: atom_id res chain seq x y z
N MET A 1 0.35 5.34 24.36
CA MET A 1 -0.37 4.91 23.14
C MET A 1 0.49 3.84 22.50
N ALA A 2 -0.06 2.65 22.20
CA ALA A 2 0.75 1.58 21.61
C ALA A 2 1.28 2.03 20.25
N ASP A 3 2.58 1.88 20.03
CA ASP A 3 3.23 2.23 18.77
C ASP A 3 2.82 1.18 17.72
N ILE A 4 1.83 1.53 16.90
CA ILE A 4 1.29 0.63 15.89
C ILE A 4 2.19 0.74 14.66
N GLN A 5 2.88 -0.35 14.33
CA GLN A 5 3.71 -0.44 13.14
C GLN A 5 2.86 -0.21 11.88
N ARG A 6 3.25 0.77 11.07
CA ARG A 6 2.65 1.07 9.77
C ARG A 6 2.96 -0.04 8.76
N VAL A 7 2.04 -0.24 7.82
CA VAL A 7 2.22 -1.15 6.69
C VAL A 7 2.88 -0.38 5.54
N PRO A 8 4.10 -0.75 5.11
CA PRO A 8 4.81 -0.04 4.05
C PRO A 8 4.06 -0.18 2.73
N SER A 9 4.11 0.84 1.89
CA SER A 9 3.46 0.81 0.58
C SER A 9 4.29 0.06 -0.47
N GLY A 10 5.60 -0.10 -0.23
CA GLY A 10 6.56 -0.63 -1.21
C GLY A 10 6.83 0.30 -2.39
N ILE A 11 6.38 1.56 -2.32
CA ILE A 11 6.53 2.52 -3.40
C ILE A 11 7.64 3.50 -2.99
N PRO A 12 8.76 3.55 -3.73
CA PRO A 12 9.89 4.40 -3.37
C PRO A 12 9.48 5.87 -3.15
N GLY A 13 9.81 6.37 -1.97
CA GLY A 13 9.54 7.76 -1.55
C GLY A 13 8.10 8.04 -1.10
N LEU A 14 7.14 7.13 -1.29
CA LEU A 14 5.77 7.36 -0.84
C LEU A 14 5.66 7.23 0.67
N ASP A 15 6.23 6.18 1.27
CA ASP A 15 6.11 5.92 2.71
C ASP A 15 6.59 7.11 3.54
N ASP A 16 7.70 7.73 3.14
CA ASP A 16 8.21 8.95 3.78
C ASP A 16 7.24 10.14 3.67
N LEU A 17 6.52 10.24 2.54
CA LEU A 17 5.51 11.28 2.33
C LEU A 17 4.23 11.05 3.15
N ILE A 18 3.95 9.81 3.56
CA ILE A 18 2.74 9.43 4.32
C ILE A 18 3.05 8.95 5.75
N GLU A 19 4.16 9.43 6.33
CA GLU A 19 4.54 9.18 7.72
C GLU A 19 4.77 7.69 8.04
N GLY A 20 5.43 6.98 7.13
CA GLY A 20 5.88 5.60 7.30
C GLY A 20 4.92 4.53 6.79
N GLY A 21 3.86 4.91 6.06
CA GLY A 21 2.96 3.98 5.39
C GLY A 21 1.52 3.99 5.90
N PHE A 22 0.77 2.93 5.57
CA PHE A 22 -0.64 2.81 5.90
C PHE A 22 -0.89 2.31 7.32
N TRP A 23 -2.04 2.64 7.88
CA TRP A 23 -2.48 2.03 9.13
C TRP A 23 -2.83 0.55 8.90
N PRO A 24 -2.37 -0.38 9.77
CA PRO A 24 -2.77 -1.77 9.66
C PRO A 24 -4.28 -1.93 9.87
N LYS A 25 -4.88 -2.94 9.22
CA LYS A 25 -6.33 -3.24 9.29
C LYS A 25 -7.21 -2.05 8.88
N SER A 26 -6.74 -1.24 7.93
CA SER A 26 -7.48 -0.11 7.38
C SER A 26 -7.99 -0.38 5.97
N THR A 27 -8.87 0.49 5.50
CA THR A 27 -9.29 0.54 4.09
C THR A 27 -8.74 1.80 3.47
N VAL A 28 -8.00 1.66 2.38
CA VAL A 28 -7.39 2.76 1.63
C VAL A 28 -8.11 2.91 0.29
N VAL A 29 -8.48 4.14 -0.07
CA VAL A 29 -9.11 4.45 -1.37
C VAL A 29 -8.13 5.24 -2.21
N ILE A 30 -7.82 4.73 -3.41
CA ILE A 30 -6.94 5.39 -4.38
C ILE A 30 -7.79 6.07 -5.44
N LEU A 31 -7.68 7.39 -5.56
CA LEU A 31 -8.45 8.20 -6.51
C LEU A 31 -7.55 8.75 -7.61
N GLY A 32 -8.08 8.82 -8.83
CA GLY A 32 -7.39 9.40 -9.98
C GLY A 32 -8.03 9.06 -11.32
N SER A 33 -7.82 9.90 -12.33
CA SER A 33 -8.31 9.72 -13.70
C SER A 33 -7.85 8.40 -14.33
N SER A 34 -8.48 7.98 -15.44
CA SER A 34 -7.99 6.82 -16.20
C SER A 34 -6.51 7.00 -16.60
N GLY A 35 -5.74 5.91 -16.59
CA GLY A 35 -4.31 5.94 -16.96
C GLY A 35 -3.34 6.49 -15.92
N THR A 36 -3.80 6.93 -14.73
CA THR A 36 -2.94 7.50 -13.67
C THR A 36 -2.19 6.47 -12.81
N GLY A 37 -2.24 5.18 -13.16
CA GLY A 37 -1.46 4.14 -12.47
C GLY A 37 -2.10 3.54 -11.21
N LYS A 38 -3.41 3.71 -10.96
CA LYS A 38 -4.10 3.13 -9.79
C LYS A 38 -3.92 1.60 -9.66
N SER A 39 -4.05 0.87 -10.76
CA SER A 39 -3.83 -0.59 -10.76
C SER A 39 -2.36 -0.92 -10.52
N THR A 40 -1.44 -0.14 -11.09
CA THR A 40 0.00 -0.27 -10.84
C THR A 40 0.31 -0.07 -9.36
N PHE A 41 -0.26 0.97 -8.75
CA PHE A 41 -0.15 1.23 -7.31
C PHE A 41 -0.61 0.02 -6.50
N ALA A 42 -1.82 -0.48 -6.76
CA ALA A 42 -2.38 -1.60 -6.02
C ALA A 42 -1.51 -2.86 -6.17
N ILE A 43 -1.02 -3.15 -7.37
CA ILE A 43 -0.14 -4.30 -7.61
C ILE A 43 1.21 -4.13 -6.90
N GLN A 44 1.83 -2.94 -6.93
CA GLN A 44 3.10 -2.69 -6.22
C GLN A 44 2.94 -2.91 -4.70
N PHE A 45 1.85 -2.41 -4.11
CA PHE A 45 1.54 -2.64 -2.71
C PHE A 45 1.37 -4.13 -2.38
N LEU A 46 0.65 -4.88 -3.23
CA LEU A 46 0.48 -6.31 -3.03
C LEU A 46 1.80 -7.09 -3.20
N MET A 47 2.65 -6.67 -4.15
CA MET A 47 3.96 -7.28 -4.37
C MET A 47 4.87 -7.09 -3.15
N GLU A 48 4.89 -5.89 -2.56
CA GLU A 48 5.61 -5.64 -1.30
C GLU A 48 5.15 -6.59 -0.19
N GLY A 49 3.84 -6.72 0.00
CA GLY A 49 3.29 -7.68 0.98
C GLY A 49 3.73 -9.12 0.70
N ILE A 50 3.68 -9.56 -0.56
CA ILE A 50 4.13 -10.90 -0.96
C ILE A 50 5.63 -11.10 -0.67
N GLU A 51 6.47 -10.10 -0.95
CA GLU A 51 7.91 -10.14 -0.66
C GLU A 51 8.20 -10.23 0.85
N GLN A 52 7.32 -9.65 1.68
CA GLN A 52 7.36 -9.79 3.14
C GLN A 52 6.70 -11.08 3.67
N GLY A 53 6.18 -11.94 2.78
CA GLY A 53 5.53 -13.21 3.14
C GLY A 53 4.05 -13.11 3.50
N GLU A 54 3.40 -11.97 3.20
CA GLU A 54 1.96 -11.79 3.38
C GLU A 54 1.13 -12.41 2.25
N GLN A 55 -0.15 -12.64 2.52
CA GLN A 55 -1.10 -13.10 1.52
C GLN A 55 -1.78 -11.92 0.83
N ALA A 56 -1.83 -11.96 -0.50
CA ALA A 56 -2.45 -10.93 -1.32
C ALA A 56 -3.68 -11.47 -2.07
N LEU A 57 -4.71 -10.63 -2.20
CA LEU A 57 -5.88 -10.89 -3.05
C LEU A 57 -6.08 -9.69 -3.98
N TYR A 58 -6.16 -9.96 -5.28
CA TYR A 58 -6.49 -8.97 -6.30
C TYR A 58 -7.79 -9.37 -7.01
N VAL A 59 -8.77 -8.47 -7.01
CA VAL A 59 -10.07 -8.66 -7.64
C VAL A 59 -10.30 -7.52 -8.63
N THR A 60 -10.78 -7.86 -9.84
CA THR A 60 -10.98 -6.91 -10.94
C THR A 60 -12.46 -6.64 -11.16
#